data_AF-A0A1Y3QFE0-F1
#
_entry.id   AF-A0A1Y3QFE0-F1
#
_cell.length_a   1.000
_cell.length_b   1.000
_cell.length_c   1.000
_cell.angle_alpha   90.00
_cell.angle_beta   90.00
_cell.angle_gamma   90.00
#
_symmetry.space_group_name_H-M   'P 1'
#
loop_
_entity.id
_entity.type
_entity.pdbx_description
1 polymer ?
#
loop_
_entity_poly.entity_id
_entity_poly.type
_entity_poly.pdbx_seq_one_letter_code
_entity_poly.pdbx_strand_id
1 'polypeptide(L)'
;MWSSMPAPWQACFEEAWEAYCSGSIPIGAAIADRHGTVISRGRNRMHEAEAPPDQICGTRLAHAEINALLQIRTADSGELKDLIIYTTTEPCVLCFGAIAMSGIRTVRYAECDLNRSGNAFIRDRNLDVRQAEHRLGEIQRVPRTDYVLRTMDAARAERFLDREGGDYPQAVELGRRWHASGRLAEAARRRVPIAAVVDEIAAELDRMQRAFFTGKGERGMDELRIVKATDGDVERLARMNQELIEDEQHENPMNVEQLAERMRGFLNTTYSAWLFTAGGDVKGTRWSTMRASRCICGTSSSAGIAGVKAGDARRSTCCSGSSGRT
;
A
#
# COMPACT_ATOMS: atom_id res chain seq x y z
N MET A 1 17.00 -2.72 9.65
CA MET A 1 15.92 -2.97 8.68
C MET A 1 16.45 -3.62 7.40
N TRP A 2 17.55 -3.12 6.82
CA TRP A 2 18.09 -3.61 5.57
C TRP A 2 18.37 -5.12 5.55
N SER A 3 19.04 -5.64 6.59
CA SER A 3 19.47 -7.05 6.64
C SER A 3 18.31 -8.07 6.67
N SER A 4 17.11 -7.64 7.06
CA SER A 4 15.91 -8.49 7.06
C SER A 4 15.07 -8.35 5.79
N MET A 5 15.45 -7.44 4.89
CA MET A 5 14.74 -7.18 3.64
C MET A 5 15.04 -8.28 2.60
N PRO A 6 14.02 -8.82 1.89
CA PRO A 6 14.25 -9.78 0.81
C PRO A 6 15.14 -9.21 -0.30
N ALA A 7 15.96 -10.06 -0.92
CA ALA A 7 16.93 -9.67 -1.95
C ALA A 7 16.34 -8.86 -3.12
N PRO A 8 15.12 -9.16 -3.65
CA PRO A 8 14.53 -8.32 -4.70
C PRO A 8 14.24 -6.88 -4.26
N TRP A 9 13.85 -6.67 -3.01
CA TRP A 9 13.62 -5.34 -2.46
C TRP A 9 14.94 -4.59 -2.24
N GLN A 10 15.97 -5.26 -1.73
CA GLN A 10 17.31 -4.69 -1.62
C GLN A 10 17.80 -4.20 -2.99
N ALA A 11 17.65 -5.04 -4.03
CA ALA A 11 18.02 -4.67 -5.40
C ALA A 11 17.23 -3.45 -5.91
N CYS A 12 15.93 -3.37 -5.64
CA CYS A 12 15.10 -2.20 -6.02
C CYS A 12 15.60 -0.91 -5.34
N PHE A 13 15.91 -0.96 -4.05
CA PHE A 13 16.40 0.23 -3.33
C PHE A 13 17.82 0.61 -3.73
N GLU A 14 18.69 -0.36 -4.01
CA GLU A 14 20.02 -0.11 -4.62
C GLU A 14 19.89 0.66 -5.93
N GLU A 15 19.05 0.18 -6.86
CA GLU A 15 18.81 0.85 -8.14
C GLU A 15 18.18 2.25 -7.97
N ALA A 16 17.22 2.40 -7.05
CA ALA A 16 16.60 3.70 -6.76
C ALA A 16 17.61 4.71 -6.20
N TRP A 17 18.53 4.24 -5.34
CA TRP A 17 19.60 5.07 -4.77
C TRP A 17 20.61 5.49 -5.80
N GLU A 18 21.00 4.58 -6.69
CA GLU A 18 21.90 4.91 -7.79
C GLU A 18 21.28 5.90 -8.78
N ALA A 19 19.97 5.80 -9.04
CA ALA A 19 19.25 6.81 -9.83
C ALA A 19 19.27 8.18 -9.14
N TYR A 20 19.02 8.21 -7.83
CA TYR A 20 19.11 9.43 -7.01
C TYR A 20 20.50 10.08 -7.11
N CYS A 21 21.56 9.26 -6.92
CA CYS A 21 22.95 9.70 -6.97
C CYS A 21 23.35 10.20 -8.36
N SER A 22 22.74 9.65 -9.40
CA SER A 22 22.94 10.08 -10.80
C SER A 22 22.10 11.31 -11.17
N GLY A 23 21.31 11.86 -10.25
CA GLY A 23 20.44 13.01 -10.50
C GLY A 23 19.13 12.68 -11.22
N SER A 24 18.85 11.39 -11.43
CA SER A 24 17.61 10.89 -12.03
C SER A 24 16.53 10.67 -10.96
N ILE A 25 15.32 10.31 -11.40
CA ILE A 25 14.19 10.06 -10.50
C ILE A 25 14.50 8.82 -9.65
N PRO A 26 14.40 8.85 -8.30
CA PRO A 26 14.82 7.76 -7.43
C PRO A 26 13.80 6.60 -7.46
N ILE A 27 13.75 5.85 -8.55
CA ILE A 27 12.90 4.67 -8.73
C ILE A 27 13.78 3.54 -9.20
N GLY A 28 13.63 2.38 -8.57
CA GLY A 28 14.32 1.15 -8.92
C GLY A 28 13.36 -0.02 -9.04
N ALA A 29 13.74 -1.00 -9.84
CA ALA A 29 12.97 -2.21 -10.10
C ALA A 29 13.91 -3.41 -10.23
N ALA A 30 13.39 -4.59 -9.90
CA ALA A 30 14.10 -5.85 -10.07
C ALA A 30 13.11 -6.94 -10.50
N ILE A 31 13.59 -7.86 -11.33
CA ILE A 31 12.84 -9.06 -11.69
C ILE A 31 13.51 -10.23 -10.99
N ALA A 32 12.71 -11.06 -10.33
CA ALA A 32 13.19 -12.22 -9.61
C ALA A 32 12.33 -13.45 -9.90
N ASP A 33 12.91 -14.63 -9.68
CA ASP A 33 12.14 -15.87 -9.66
C ASP A 33 11.31 -16.01 -8.37
N ARG A 34 10.49 -17.06 -8.30
CA ARG A 34 9.68 -17.41 -7.12
C ARG A 34 10.49 -17.72 -5.85
N HIS A 35 11.79 -17.96 -5.97
CA HIS A 35 12.70 -18.22 -4.85
C HIS A 35 13.37 -16.94 -4.33
N GLY A 36 13.13 -15.79 -4.99
CA GLY A 36 13.72 -14.51 -4.65
C GLY A 36 15.09 -14.27 -5.28
N THR A 37 15.53 -15.12 -6.21
CA THR A 37 16.77 -14.93 -6.97
C THR A 37 16.57 -13.81 -7.96
N VAL A 38 17.36 -12.73 -7.85
CA VAL A 38 17.29 -11.59 -8.76
C VAL A 38 17.90 -11.97 -10.11
N ILE A 39 17.11 -11.79 -11.17
CA ILE A 39 17.46 -12.09 -12.57
C ILE A 39 17.91 -10.84 -13.30
N SER A 40 17.18 -9.73 -13.13
CA SER A 40 17.54 -8.43 -13.72
C SER A 40 17.18 -7.27 -12.79
N ARG A 41 17.81 -6.12 -13.06
CA ARG A 41 17.71 -4.90 -12.25
C ARG A 41 17.58 -3.69 -13.15
N GLY A 42 16.78 -2.71 -12.78
CA GLY A 42 16.63 -1.49 -13.56
C GLY A 42 16.40 -0.29 -12.68
N ARG A 43 16.92 0.85 -13.10
CA ARG A 43 16.66 2.15 -12.47
C ARG A 43 16.11 3.14 -13.48
N ASN A 44 15.45 4.17 -12.98
CA ASN A 44 15.04 5.27 -13.84
C ASN A 44 16.27 6.02 -14.35
N ARG A 45 16.41 6.10 -15.67
CA ARG A 45 17.53 6.76 -16.37
C ARG A 45 17.07 7.93 -17.25
N MET A 46 15.90 8.51 -16.96
CA MET A 46 15.33 9.60 -17.76
C MET A 46 16.28 10.79 -17.89
N HIS A 47 17.05 11.06 -16.84
CA HIS A 47 17.98 12.19 -16.77
C HIS A 47 19.46 11.78 -16.81
N GLU A 48 19.75 10.52 -17.17
CA GLU A 48 21.12 10.04 -17.37
C GLU A 48 21.54 10.17 -18.85
N ALA A 49 22.82 10.43 -19.08
CA ALA A 49 23.39 10.57 -20.43
C ALA A 49 23.79 9.23 -21.06
N GLU A 50 24.09 8.23 -20.23
CA GLU A 50 24.58 6.92 -20.65
C GLU A 50 23.84 5.80 -19.91
N ALA A 51 23.74 4.64 -20.56
CA ALA A 51 23.19 3.43 -19.99
C ALA A 51 24.09 2.24 -20.34
N PRO A 52 24.15 1.21 -19.49
CA PRO A 52 24.75 -0.06 -19.85
C PRO A 52 23.97 -0.73 -21.00
N PRO A 53 24.52 -1.77 -21.65
CA PRO A 53 23.80 -2.58 -22.62
C PRO A 53 22.44 -3.07 -22.07
N ASP A 54 21.48 -3.26 -22.97
CA ASP A 54 20.13 -3.74 -22.67
C ASP A 54 19.34 -2.82 -21.70
N GLN A 55 19.70 -1.54 -21.65
CA GLN A 55 18.97 -0.48 -20.95
C GLN A 55 18.92 0.80 -21.81
N ILE A 56 17.96 1.67 -21.53
CA ILE A 56 17.76 2.95 -22.20
C ILE A 56 17.89 4.12 -21.21
N CYS A 57 18.34 5.28 -21.69
CA CYS A 57 18.50 6.53 -20.92
C CYS A 57 18.12 7.76 -21.75
N GLY A 58 18.06 8.94 -21.10
CA GLY A 58 17.85 10.22 -21.78
C GLY A 58 16.49 10.38 -22.48
N THR A 59 15.53 9.51 -22.18
CA THR A 59 14.20 9.49 -22.79
C THR A 59 13.11 9.32 -21.74
N ARG A 60 11.91 9.82 -22.04
CA ARG A 60 10.71 9.67 -21.19
C ARG A 60 10.28 8.22 -21.01
N LEU A 61 10.83 7.29 -21.78
CA LEU A 61 10.57 5.85 -21.66
C LEU A 61 11.53 5.14 -20.71
N ALA A 62 12.60 5.80 -20.24
CA ALA A 62 13.68 5.20 -19.44
C ALA A 62 13.30 5.01 -17.97
N HIS A 63 12.19 4.33 -17.72
CA HIS A 63 11.72 3.97 -16.39
C HIS A 63 12.44 2.73 -15.85
N ALA A 64 12.42 2.56 -14.53
CA ALA A 64 13.09 1.45 -13.86
C ALA A 64 12.57 0.09 -14.33
N GLU A 65 11.25 -0.05 -14.43
CA GLU A 65 10.59 -1.29 -14.84
C GLU A 65 10.91 -1.65 -16.29
N ILE A 66 10.97 -0.64 -17.18
CA ILE A 66 11.37 -0.84 -18.57
C ILE A 66 12.82 -1.31 -18.64
N ASN A 67 13.73 -0.64 -17.91
CA ASN A 67 15.14 -1.03 -17.89
C ASN A 67 15.35 -2.43 -17.28
N ALA A 68 14.55 -2.85 -16.30
CA ALA A 68 14.59 -4.22 -15.78
C ALA A 68 14.08 -5.25 -16.81
N LEU A 69 13.00 -4.93 -17.54
CA LEU A 69 12.40 -5.79 -18.55
C LEU A 69 13.29 -6.00 -19.78
N LEU A 70 13.99 -4.95 -20.24
CA LEU A 70 14.83 -5.01 -21.44
C LEU A 70 15.98 -6.04 -21.35
N GLN A 71 16.39 -6.39 -20.13
CA GLN A 71 17.41 -7.41 -19.88
C GLN A 71 16.87 -8.84 -19.92
N ILE A 72 15.55 -9.01 -19.91
CA ILE A 72 14.93 -10.34 -19.99
C ILE A 72 14.87 -10.73 -21.46
N ARG A 73 15.67 -11.72 -21.83
CA ARG A 73 15.58 -12.33 -23.16
C ARG A 73 14.21 -13.00 -23.31
N THR A 74 13.65 -12.94 -24.51
CA THR A 74 12.44 -13.68 -24.87
C THR A 74 12.71 -15.18 -24.76
N ALA A 75 12.51 -15.76 -23.58
CA ALA A 75 12.36 -17.19 -23.36
C ALA A 75 10.92 -17.61 -23.66
N ASP A 76 10.64 -18.92 -23.66
CA ASP A 76 9.28 -19.42 -23.81
C ASP A 76 8.34 -18.76 -22.78
N SER A 77 7.20 -18.27 -23.26
CA SER A 77 6.21 -17.53 -22.46
C SER A 77 5.70 -18.25 -21.21
N GLY A 78 5.99 -19.55 -21.06
CA GLY A 78 5.72 -20.34 -19.86
C GLY A 78 6.62 -19.96 -18.68
N GLU A 79 7.91 -19.74 -18.91
CA GLU A 79 8.89 -19.46 -17.85
C GLU A 79 8.74 -18.03 -17.29
N LEU A 80 8.34 -17.09 -18.14
CA LEU A 80 8.15 -15.68 -17.75
C LEU A 80 6.99 -15.46 -16.78
N LYS A 81 6.03 -16.38 -16.73
CA LYS A 81 4.89 -16.30 -15.79
C LYS A 81 5.30 -16.56 -14.34
N ASP A 82 6.39 -17.28 -14.13
CA ASP A 82 6.93 -17.59 -12.81
C ASP A 82 7.82 -16.45 -12.27
N LEU A 83 8.11 -15.44 -13.09
CA LEU A 83 8.86 -14.26 -12.68
C LEU A 83 7.97 -13.22 -12.04
N ILE A 84 8.56 -12.49 -11.10
CA ILE A 84 7.91 -11.43 -10.34
C ILE A 84 8.71 -10.15 -10.55
N ILE A 85 8.03 -9.08 -10.94
CA ILE A 85 8.63 -7.75 -10.96
C ILE A 85 8.33 -7.01 -9.65
N TYR A 86 9.40 -6.50 -9.04
CA TYR A 86 9.39 -5.66 -7.86
C TYR A 86 9.76 -4.24 -8.30
N THR A 87 9.12 -3.22 -7.75
CA THR A 87 9.44 -1.81 -8.01
C THR A 87 9.25 -0.96 -6.77
N THR A 88 10.09 0.04 -6.57
CA THR A 88 9.97 0.91 -5.39
C THR A 88 8.69 1.76 -5.43
N THR A 89 8.18 2.11 -6.60
CA THR A 89 6.96 2.93 -6.77
C THR A 89 5.97 2.21 -7.69
N GLU A 90 4.67 2.34 -7.43
CA GLU A 90 3.60 1.76 -8.25
C GLU A 90 3.83 2.05 -9.75
N PRO A 91 3.81 1.02 -10.63
CA PRO A 91 4.05 1.24 -12.05
C PRO A 91 3.06 2.19 -12.69
N CYS A 92 3.54 3.01 -13.63
CA CYS A 92 2.65 3.80 -14.49
C CYS A 92 2.01 2.93 -15.60
N VAL A 93 1.07 3.52 -16.35
CA VAL A 93 0.34 2.81 -17.43
C VAL A 93 1.29 2.26 -18.51
N LEU A 94 2.37 2.98 -18.85
CA LEU A 94 3.41 2.50 -19.76
C LEU A 94 4.05 1.21 -19.24
N CYS A 95 4.52 1.24 -17.99
CA CYS A 95 5.23 0.13 -17.38
C CYS A 95 4.32 -1.09 -17.23
N PHE A 96 3.07 -0.91 -16.78
CA PHE A 96 2.13 -2.02 -16.73
C PHE A 96 1.84 -2.63 -18.11
N GLY A 97 1.71 -1.81 -19.15
CA GLY A 97 1.56 -2.30 -20.53
C GLY A 97 2.74 -3.16 -20.95
N ALA A 98 3.96 -2.69 -20.69
CA ALA A 98 5.20 -3.44 -20.97
C ALA A 98 5.29 -4.75 -20.16
N ILE A 99 4.94 -4.72 -18.87
CA ILE A 99 4.90 -5.92 -18.01
C ILE A 99 3.91 -6.93 -18.60
N ALA A 100 2.69 -6.52 -18.93
CA ALA A 100 1.69 -7.43 -19.50
C ALA A 100 2.17 -8.06 -20.82
N MET A 101 2.79 -7.25 -21.70
CA MET A 101 3.34 -7.71 -22.98
C MET A 101 4.55 -8.63 -22.81
N SER A 102 5.34 -8.47 -21.74
CA SER A 102 6.52 -9.31 -21.46
C SER A 102 6.17 -10.75 -21.10
N GLY A 103 4.93 -11.04 -20.68
CA GLY A 103 4.54 -12.36 -20.18
C GLY A 103 4.58 -12.50 -18.65
N ILE A 104 5.24 -11.57 -17.94
CA ILE A 104 5.19 -11.49 -16.47
C ILE A 104 3.77 -11.18 -15.99
N ARG A 105 3.33 -11.85 -14.92
CA ARG A 105 1.97 -11.70 -14.37
C ARG A 105 1.93 -11.22 -12.93
N THR A 106 3.05 -11.19 -12.23
CA THR A 106 3.09 -10.83 -10.81
C THR A 106 3.87 -9.54 -10.62
N VAL A 107 3.22 -8.54 -10.02
CA VAL A 107 3.78 -7.21 -9.74
C VAL A 107 3.73 -6.95 -8.23
N ARG A 108 4.84 -6.50 -7.67
CA ARG A 108 4.96 -6.02 -6.30
C ARG A 108 5.51 -4.61 -6.30
N TYR A 109 4.87 -3.70 -5.57
CA TYR A 109 5.34 -2.32 -5.47
C TYR A 109 5.35 -1.82 -4.02
N ALA A 110 6.29 -0.96 -3.64
CA ALA A 110 6.39 -0.47 -2.27
C ALA A 110 5.52 0.78 -2.00
N GLU A 111 5.85 1.88 -2.67
CA GLU A 111 5.14 3.16 -2.56
C GLU A 111 3.93 3.18 -3.51
N CYS A 112 2.74 3.39 -2.94
CA CYS A 112 1.55 3.76 -3.70
C CYS A 112 1.74 5.14 -4.33
N ASP A 113 1.33 5.28 -5.59
CA ASP A 113 1.39 6.53 -6.33
C ASP A 113 -0.01 7.14 -6.44
N LEU A 114 -0.67 6.94 -7.59
CA LEU A 114 -1.99 7.51 -7.90
C LEU A 114 -3.03 6.40 -8.12
N ASN A 115 -2.86 5.28 -7.41
CA ASN A 115 -3.66 4.07 -7.56
C ASN A 115 -3.81 3.67 -9.03
N ARG A 116 -2.68 3.66 -9.76
CA ARG A 116 -2.63 3.39 -11.21
C ARG A 116 -3.11 1.98 -11.54
N SER A 117 -2.90 1.04 -10.62
CA SER A 117 -3.41 -0.33 -10.69
C SER A 117 -4.94 -0.42 -10.69
N GLY A 118 -5.64 0.61 -10.19
CA GLY A 118 -7.10 0.72 -10.24
C GLY A 118 -7.68 1.00 -11.64
N ASN A 119 -6.84 1.31 -12.64
CA ASN A 119 -7.27 1.60 -14.01
C ASN A 119 -7.90 0.37 -14.68
N ALA A 120 -9.07 0.56 -15.32
CA ALA A 120 -9.80 -0.51 -16.02
C ALA A 120 -8.92 -1.29 -17.03
N PHE A 121 -8.11 -0.59 -17.83
CA PHE A 121 -7.19 -1.22 -18.79
C PHE A 121 -6.19 -2.17 -18.11
N ILE A 122 -5.74 -1.85 -16.90
CA ILE A 122 -4.79 -2.68 -16.14
C ILE A 122 -5.50 -3.90 -15.54
N ARG A 123 -6.70 -3.70 -14.99
CA ARG A 123 -7.50 -4.77 -14.39
C ARG A 123 -7.86 -5.87 -15.41
N ASP A 124 -8.05 -5.49 -16.67
CA ASP A 124 -8.35 -6.42 -17.76
C ASP A 124 -7.14 -7.25 -18.25
N ARG A 125 -5.93 -7.03 -17.71
CA ARG A 125 -4.69 -7.72 -18.15
C ARG A 125 -4.30 -8.94 -17.30
N ASN A 126 -5.14 -9.32 -16.34
CA ASN A 126 -4.92 -10.48 -15.46
C ASN A 126 -3.55 -10.46 -14.78
N LEU A 127 -3.17 -9.30 -14.24
CA LEU A 127 -1.97 -9.11 -13.43
C LEU A 127 -2.29 -9.28 -11.93
N ASP A 128 -1.49 -10.07 -11.22
CA ASP A 128 -1.49 -10.10 -9.75
C ASP A 128 -0.64 -8.96 -9.22
N VAL A 129 -1.27 -7.81 -9.02
CA VAL A 129 -0.64 -6.57 -8.53
C VAL A 129 -0.91 -6.41 -7.04
N ARG A 130 0.15 -6.30 -6.24
CA ARG A 130 0.02 -6.09 -4.78
C ARG A 130 1.04 -5.10 -4.26
N GLN A 131 0.58 -4.23 -3.38
CA GLN A 131 1.47 -3.41 -2.58
C GLN A 131 2.22 -4.28 -1.56
N ALA A 132 3.47 -3.93 -1.31
CA ALA A 132 4.29 -4.48 -0.24
C ALA A 132 3.88 -3.93 1.13
N GLU A 133 4.64 -4.27 2.16
CA GLU A 133 4.47 -3.68 3.48
C GLU A 133 4.59 -2.15 3.43
N HIS A 134 3.72 -1.46 4.17
CA HIS A 134 3.61 0.01 4.17
C HIS A 134 4.96 0.70 4.46
N ARG A 135 5.78 0.09 5.32
CA ARG A 135 7.11 0.58 5.69
C ARG A 135 8.06 0.75 4.50
N LEU A 136 8.00 -0.11 3.49
CA LEU A 136 8.83 0.07 2.28
C LEU A 136 8.37 1.29 1.48
N GLY A 137 7.06 1.56 1.45
CA GLY A 137 6.51 2.76 0.85
C GLY A 137 6.94 4.03 1.57
N GLU A 138 6.97 4.01 2.91
CA GLU A 138 7.49 5.14 3.70
C GLU A 138 8.95 5.42 3.36
N ILE A 139 9.79 4.38 3.29
CA ILE A 139 11.22 4.54 2.98
C ILE A 139 11.44 5.08 1.58
N GLN A 140 10.68 4.60 0.60
CA GLN A 140 10.76 5.09 -0.77
C GLN A 140 10.31 6.56 -0.88
N ARG A 141 9.30 6.97 -0.10
CA ARG A 141 8.74 8.33 -0.18
C ARG A 141 9.74 9.40 0.26
N VAL A 142 10.67 9.10 1.16
CA VAL A 142 11.68 10.06 1.64
C VAL A 142 12.58 10.59 0.50
N PRO A 143 13.34 9.76 -0.24
CA PRO A 143 14.17 10.23 -1.35
C PRO A 143 13.34 10.79 -2.52
N ARG A 144 12.11 10.28 -2.74
CA ARG A 144 11.17 10.85 -3.73
C ARG A 144 10.78 12.27 -3.38
N THR A 145 10.50 12.55 -2.11
CA THR A 145 10.15 13.89 -1.62
C THR A 145 11.32 14.86 -1.81
N ASP A 146 12.53 14.47 -1.41
CA ASP A 146 13.72 15.30 -1.63
C ASP A 146 13.96 15.58 -3.13
N TYR A 147 13.83 14.56 -3.98
CA TYR A 147 13.99 14.73 -5.43
C TYR A 147 13.00 15.75 -6.00
N VAL A 148 11.72 15.67 -5.61
CA VAL A 148 10.67 16.59 -6.06
C VAL A 148 10.99 18.03 -5.63
N LEU A 149 11.36 18.23 -4.38
CA LEU A 149 11.72 19.55 -3.84
C LEU A 149 12.97 20.14 -4.51
N ARG A 150 13.93 19.29 -4.90
CA ARG A 150 15.15 19.71 -5.59
C ARG A 150 14.95 20.08 -7.06
N THR A 151 13.99 19.44 -7.74
CA THR A 151 13.87 19.50 -9.20
C THR A 151 12.68 20.29 -9.72
N MET A 152 11.69 20.55 -8.87
CA MET A 152 10.49 21.33 -9.23
C MET A 152 10.50 22.70 -8.57
N ASP A 153 9.77 23.65 -9.16
CA ASP A 153 9.43 24.89 -8.47
C ASP A 153 8.57 24.60 -7.22
N ALA A 154 8.66 25.46 -6.21
CA ALA A 154 8.01 25.24 -4.92
C ALA A 154 6.50 25.00 -5.06
N ALA A 155 5.79 25.81 -5.87
CA ALA A 155 4.34 25.67 -6.02
C ALA A 155 3.96 24.33 -6.67
N ARG A 156 4.73 23.85 -7.65
CA ARG A 156 4.52 22.54 -8.27
C ARG A 156 4.88 21.40 -7.34
N ALA A 157 5.96 21.52 -6.57
CA ALA A 157 6.37 20.53 -5.57
C ALA A 157 5.28 20.33 -4.51
N GLU A 158 4.71 21.41 -3.97
CA GLU A 158 3.62 21.33 -3.00
C GLU A 158 2.39 20.59 -3.58
N ARG A 159 1.91 21.00 -4.75
CA ARG A 159 0.78 20.32 -5.41
C ARG A 159 1.04 18.83 -5.66
N PHE A 160 2.28 18.46 -5.96
CA PHE A 160 2.67 17.07 -6.17
C PHE A 160 2.63 16.29 -4.85
N LEU A 161 3.23 16.84 -3.79
CA LEU A 161 3.30 16.20 -2.48
C LEU A 161 1.92 16.11 -1.80
N ASP A 162 1.04 17.09 -1.99
CA ASP A 162 -0.34 17.03 -1.49
C ASP A 162 -1.14 15.91 -2.15
N ARG A 163 -0.91 15.68 -3.46
CA ARG A 163 -1.65 14.68 -4.23
C ARG A 163 -1.13 13.26 -4.00
N GLU A 164 0.19 13.07 -3.96
CA GLU A 164 0.82 11.74 -3.95
C GLU A 164 1.40 11.36 -2.58
N GLY A 165 1.57 12.33 -1.67
CA GLY A 165 2.18 12.10 -0.35
C GLY A 165 1.20 11.69 0.75
N GLY A 166 -0.11 11.72 0.48
CA GLY A 166 -1.17 11.51 1.48
C GLY A 166 -1.11 10.17 2.21
N ASP A 167 -0.64 9.12 1.54
CA ASP A 167 -0.51 7.77 2.13
C ASP A 167 0.70 7.63 3.07
N TYR A 168 1.63 8.60 3.05
CA TYR A 168 2.90 8.56 3.78
C TYR A 168 3.28 9.92 4.41
N PRO A 169 2.41 10.53 5.23
CA PRO A 169 2.61 11.90 5.70
C PRO A 169 3.89 12.07 6.53
N GLN A 170 4.26 11.07 7.34
CA GLN A 170 5.49 11.08 8.13
C GLN A 170 6.75 10.99 7.25
N ALA A 171 6.69 10.22 6.17
CA ALA A 171 7.81 10.12 5.24
C ALA A 171 7.98 11.40 4.40
N VAL A 172 6.89 12.05 4.01
CA VAL A 172 6.94 13.37 3.36
C VAL A 172 7.58 14.39 4.30
N GLU A 173 7.15 14.44 5.56
CA GLU A 173 7.72 15.32 6.58
C GLU A 173 9.22 15.05 6.79
N LEU A 174 9.63 13.79 6.91
CA LEU A 174 11.03 13.42 7.01
C LEU A 174 11.83 13.84 5.76
N GLY A 175 11.26 13.61 4.57
CA GLY A 175 11.83 14.03 3.29
C GLY A 175 12.06 15.53 3.21
N ARG A 176 11.11 16.36 3.68
CA ARG A 176 11.27 17.82 3.77
C ARG A 176 12.42 18.23 4.70
N ARG A 177 12.53 17.58 5.88
CA ARG A 177 13.64 17.85 6.83
C ARG A 177 14.99 17.48 6.23
N TRP A 178 15.06 16.34 5.56
CA TRP A 178 16.29 15.85 4.92
C TRP A 178 16.68 16.71 3.72
N HIS A 179 15.69 17.23 2.98
CA HIS A 179 15.90 18.21 1.94
C HIS A 179 16.48 19.52 2.50
N ALA A 180 15.84 20.09 3.54
CA ALA A 180 16.27 21.34 4.16
C ALA A 180 17.70 21.27 4.74
N SER A 181 18.09 20.11 5.26
CA SER A 181 19.45 19.87 5.79
C SER A 181 20.46 19.41 4.73
N GLY A 182 20.02 19.08 3.51
CA GLY A 182 20.87 18.49 2.48
C GLY A 182 21.37 17.08 2.79
N ARG A 183 20.68 16.35 3.68
CA ARG A 183 21.13 15.05 4.23
C ARG A 183 21.36 13.99 3.14
N LEU A 184 20.38 13.80 2.25
CA LEU A 184 20.50 12.84 1.15
C LEU A 184 21.52 13.27 0.10
N ALA A 185 21.59 14.58 -0.19
CA ALA A 185 22.59 15.12 -1.11
C ALA A 185 24.02 14.90 -0.58
N GLU A 186 24.25 15.08 0.73
CA GLU A 186 25.53 14.75 1.36
C GLU A 186 25.82 13.24 1.31
N ALA A 187 24.83 12.41 1.65
CA ALA A 187 24.97 10.95 1.60
C ALA A 187 25.34 10.47 0.18
N ALA A 188 24.69 11.02 -0.85
CA ALA A 188 25.00 10.73 -2.26
C ALA A 188 26.42 11.18 -2.62
N ARG A 189 26.83 12.41 -2.27
CA ARG A 189 28.21 12.91 -2.52
C ARG A 189 29.27 12.04 -1.85
N ARG A 190 28.99 11.52 -0.66
CA ARG A 190 29.88 10.63 0.10
C ARG A 190 29.79 9.17 -0.32
N ARG A 191 28.92 8.82 -1.27
CA ARG A 191 28.63 7.45 -1.70
C ARG A 191 28.31 6.53 -0.52
N VAL A 192 27.48 7.02 0.40
CA VAL A 192 27.00 6.21 1.52
C VAL A 192 26.21 5.02 0.94
N PRO A 193 26.48 3.78 1.38
CA PRO A 193 25.72 2.62 0.94
C PRO A 193 24.23 2.78 1.27
N ILE A 194 23.35 2.40 0.34
CA ILE A 194 21.90 2.51 0.53
C ILE A 194 21.40 1.78 1.77
N ALA A 195 22.06 0.68 2.18
CA ALA A 195 21.74 -0.04 3.40
C ALA A 195 21.74 0.89 4.64
N ALA A 196 22.76 1.75 4.76
CA ALA A 196 22.86 2.69 5.87
C ALA A 196 21.80 3.80 5.77
N VAL A 197 21.52 4.28 4.55
CA VAL A 197 20.48 5.30 4.32
C VAL A 197 19.09 4.76 4.68
N VAL A 198 18.76 3.53 4.26
CA VAL A 198 17.50 2.86 4.59
C VAL A 198 17.36 2.66 6.09
N ASP A 199 18.40 2.17 6.76
CA ASP A 199 18.37 1.97 8.21
C ASP A 199 18.23 3.30 8.98
N GLU A 200 18.83 4.38 8.49
CA GLU A 200 18.69 5.71 9.06
C GLU A 200 17.26 6.26 8.87
N ILE A 201 16.70 6.17 7.66
CA ILE A 201 15.31 6.55 7.39
C ILE A 201 14.37 5.77 8.30
N ALA A 202 14.55 4.46 8.39
CA ALA A 202 13.76 3.58 9.22
C ALA A 202 13.81 4.03 10.70
N ALA A 203 15.01 4.28 11.24
CA ALA A 203 15.18 4.70 12.62
C ALA A 203 14.52 6.07 12.91
N GLU A 204 14.59 7.02 11.96
CA GLU A 204 13.95 8.33 12.08
C GLU A 204 12.42 8.24 12.05
N LEU A 205 11.86 7.44 11.15
CA LEU A 205 10.41 7.20 11.10
C LEU A 205 9.92 6.59 12.43
N ASP A 206 10.66 5.62 12.99
CA ASP A 206 10.33 5.05 14.30
C ASP A 206 10.40 6.10 15.42
N ARG A 207 11.38 7.02 15.36
CA ARG A 207 11.48 8.15 16.31
C ARG A 207 10.30 9.10 16.16
N MET A 208 9.91 9.47 14.94
CA MET A 208 8.78 10.36 14.66
C MET A 208 7.45 9.74 15.11
N GLN A 209 7.26 8.44 14.88
CA GLN A 209 6.08 7.71 15.37
C GLN A 209 6.03 7.72 16.90
N ARG A 210 7.13 7.38 17.58
CA ARG A 210 7.20 7.46 19.06
C ARG A 210 6.93 8.87 19.57
N ALA A 211 7.54 9.89 18.96
CA ALA A 211 7.33 11.29 19.34
C ALA A 211 5.88 11.75 19.15
N PHE A 212 5.18 11.26 18.13
CA PHE A 212 3.76 11.52 17.94
C PHE A 212 2.91 10.93 19.09
N PHE A 213 3.26 9.73 19.56
CA PHE A 213 2.59 9.11 20.71
C PHE A 213 2.96 9.78 22.05
N THR A 214 4.20 10.20 22.25
CA THR A 214 4.63 10.89 23.48
C THR A 214 4.20 12.35 23.54
N GLY A 215 4.11 13.04 22.39
CA GLY A 215 3.65 14.44 22.27
C GLY A 215 2.13 14.61 22.40
N LYS A 216 1.35 13.54 22.23
CA LYS A 216 -0.04 13.46 22.69
C LYS A 216 -0.17 13.12 24.18
N GLY A 217 0.94 12.83 24.87
CA GLY A 217 1.00 12.42 26.27
C GLY A 217 0.65 13.51 27.31
N GLU A 218 0.49 14.78 26.89
CA GLU A 218 -0.01 15.85 27.78
C GLU A 218 -1.46 16.26 27.51
N ARG A 219 -2.12 15.65 26.50
CA ARG A 219 -3.59 15.69 26.37
C ARG A 219 -4.12 14.28 26.33
N GLY A 220 -4.31 13.72 27.52
CA GLY A 220 -5.19 12.59 27.85
C GLY A 220 -5.46 11.62 26.70
N MET A 221 -4.48 10.79 26.34
CA MET A 221 -4.78 9.53 25.69
C MET A 221 -5.10 8.54 26.79
N ASP A 222 -6.36 8.49 27.16
CA ASP A 222 -6.83 7.36 27.93
C ASP A 222 -6.54 6.06 27.16
N GLU A 223 -6.01 5.10 27.88
CA GLU A 223 -5.56 3.79 27.38
C GLU A 223 -6.62 3.16 26.44
N LEU A 224 -6.27 2.97 25.16
CA LEU A 224 -7.17 2.34 24.19
C LEU A 224 -7.33 0.87 24.55
N ARG A 225 -8.51 0.46 25.02
CA ARG A 225 -8.85 -0.92 25.36
C ARG A 225 -9.77 -1.51 24.30
N ILE A 226 -9.60 -2.80 24.04
CA ILE A 226 -10.48 -3.56 23.16
C ILE A 226 -11.31 -4.48 24.03
N VAL A 227 -12.63 -4.28 24.04
CA VAL A 227 -13.57 -5.04 24.86
C VAL A 227 -14.54 -5.77 23.95
N LYS A 228 -14.83 -7.03 24.25
CA LYS A 228 -15.87 -7.77 23.53
C LYS A 228 -17.25 -7.22 23.93
N ALA A 229 -18.06 -6.83 22.96
CA ALA A 229 -19.40 -6.33 23.22
C ALA A 229 -20.31 -7.44 23.76
N THR A 230 -21.24 -7.05 24.61
CA THR A 230 -22.24 -7.92 25.25
C THR A 230 -23.65 -7.50 24.85
N ASP A 231 -24.67 -8.25 25.30
CA ASP A 231 -26.08 -7.86 25.09
C ASP A 231 -26.40 -6.47 25.67
N GLY A 232 -25.67 -6.04 26.71
CA GLY A 232 -25.78 -4.69 27.27
C GLY A 232 -25.31 -3.56 26.35
N ASP A 233 -24.55 -3.88 25.30
CA ASP A 233 -24.01 -2.90 24.34
C ASP A 233 -24.87 -2.76 23.07
N VAL A 234 -25.96 -3.53 22.95
CA VAL A 234 -26.81 -3.59 21.75
C VAL A 234 -27.34 -2.22 21.31
N GLU A 235 -27.85 -1.42 22.24
CA GLU A 235 -28.37 -0.08 21.92
C GLU A 235 -27.26 0.86 21.46
N ARG A 236 -26.07 0.74 22.04
CA ARG A 236 -24.91 1.53 21.66
C ARG A 236 -24.44 1.13 20.27
N LEU A 237 -24.37 -0.17 19.97
CA LEU A 237 -24.05 -0.69 18.64
C LEU A 237 -25.05 -0.22 17.58
N ALA A 238 -26.34 -0.16 17.92
CA ALA A 238 -27.39 0.31 17.02
C ALA A 238 -27.24 1.80 16.69
N ARG A 239 -26.99 2.65 17.69
CA ARG A 239 -26.75 4.09 17.48
C ARG A 239 -25.52 4.35 16.62
N MET A 240 -24.42 3.65 16.91
CA MET A 240 -23.20 3.77 16.10
C MET A 240 -23.39 3.28 14.66
N ASN A 241 -24.25 2.28 14.44
CA ASN A 241 -24.58 1.84 13.10
C ASN A 241 -25.48 2.83 12.36
N GLN A 242 -26.38 3.50 13.06
CA GLN A 242 -27.22 4.57 12.52
C GLN A 242 -26.38 5.78 12.07
N GLU A 243 -25.44 6.22 12.91
CA GLU A 243 -24.49 7.31 12.58
C GLU A 243 -23.69 6.97 11.31
N LEU A 244 -23.21 5.73 11.21
CA LEU A 244 -22.48 5.27 10.04
C LEU A 244 -23.32 5.26 8.76
N ILE A 245 -24.59 4.85 8.85
CA ILE A 245 -25.53 4.87 7.72
C ILE A 245 -25.74 6.30 7.23
N GLU A 246 -25.86 7.26 8.16
CA GLU A 246 -26.04 8.68 7.85
C GLU A 246 -24.78 9.28 7.21
N ASP A 247 -23.60 8.99 7.77
CA ASP A 247 -22.31 9.45 7.25
C ASP A 247 -22.00 8.89 5.85
N GLU A 248 -22.34 7.63 5.60
CA GLU A 248 -22.12 6.95 4.30
C GLU A 248 -23.23 7.25 3.26
N GLN A 249 -24.23 8.06 3.61
CA GLN A 249 -25.42 8.32 2.79
C GLN A 249 -26.11 7.04 2.30
N HIS A 250 -26.07 5.98 3.12
CA HIS A 250 -26.63 4.69 2.74
C HIS A 250 -28.15 4.70 2.92
N GLU A 251 -28.91 4.25 1.90
CA GLU A 251 -30.36 4.11 2.01
C GLU A 251 -30.72 2.90 2.89
N ASN A 252 -30.81 3.11 4.20
CA ASN A 252 -31.33 2.12 5.14
C ASN A 252 -32.48 2.73 5.96
N PRO A 253 -33.72 2.24 5.81
CA PRO A 253 -34.89 2.82 6.47
C PRO A 253 -35.07 2.38 7.93
N MET A 254 -34.18 1.54 8.47
CA MET A 254 -34.31 1.02 9.83
C MET A 254 -34.03 2.11 10.87
N ASN A 255 -34.89 2.19 11.88
CA ASN A 255 -34.65 3.05 13.05
C ASN A 255 -33.71 2.36 14.06
N VAL A 256 -33.28 3.10 15.08
CA VAL A 256 -32.35 2.61 16.11
C VAL A 256 -32.88 1.37 16.85
N GLU A 257 -34.20 1.26 17.08
CA GLU A 257 -34.80 0.10 17.74
C GLU A 257 -34.72 -1.17 16.86
N GLN A 258 -34.99 -1.03 15.57
CA GLN A 258 -34.88 -2.10 14.58
C GLN A 258 -33.42 -2.52 14.38
N LEU A 259 -32.50 -1.56 14.38
CA LEU A 259 -31.06 -1.85 14.36
C LEU A 259 -30.63 -2.58 15.64
N ALA A 260 -31.14 -2.19 16.81
CA ALA A 260 -30.85 -2.88 18.07
C ALA A 260 -31.31 -4.33 18.06
N GLU A 261 -32.52 -4.61 17.58
CA GLU A 261 -32.99 -5.99 17.42
C GLU A 261 -32.10 -6.80 16.47
N ARG A 262 -31.68 -6.18 15.37
CA ARG A 262 -30.74 -6.77 14.41
C ARG A 262 -29.37 -7.08 15.02
N MET A 263 -28.79 -6.15 15.79
CA MET A 263 -27.49 -6.35 16.45
C MET A 263 -27.56 -7.46 17.49
N ARG A 264 -28.65 -7.52 18.26
CA ARG A 264 -28.93 -8.62 19.20
C ARG A 264 -29.01 -9.96 18.47
N GLY A 265 -29.67 -9.98 17.31
CA GLY A 265 -29.69 -11.13 16.41
C GLY A 265 -28.27 -11.61 16.06
N PHE A 266 -27.38 -10.69 15.69
CA PHE A 266 -25.99 -11.04 15.34
C PHE A 266 -25.16 -11.52 16.53
N LEU A 267 -25.27 -10.90 17.71
CA LEU A 267 -24.55 -11.34 18.90
C LEU A 267 -24.92 -12.76 19.34
N ASN A 268 -26.14 -13.21 19.03
CA ASN A 268 -26.62 -14.57 19.27
C ASN A 268 -26.18 -15.60 18.21
N THR A 269 -25.30 -15.22 17.27
CA THR A 269 -24.75 -16.12 16.24
C THR A 269 -23.24 -16.33 16.42
N THR A 270 -22.55 -16.74 15.35
CA THR A 270 -21.08 -16.90 15.32
C THR A 270 -20.33 -15.58 15.21
N TYR A 271 -21.05 -14.46 15.10
CA TYR A 271 -20.48 -13.12 15.08
C TYR A 271 -20.13 -12.63 16.49
N SER A 272 -19.04 -11.88 16.58
CA SER A 272 -18.62 -11.16 17.78
C SER A 272 -18.34 -9.71 17.41
N ALA A 273 -18.90 -8.79 18.18
CA ALA A 273 -18.56 -7.38 18.11
C ALA A 273 -17.47 -7.04 19.14
N TRP A 274 -16.56 -6.16 18.75
CA TRP A 274 -15.48 -5.64 19.58
C TRP A 274 -15.57 -4.12 19.61
N LEU A 275 -15.54 -3.55 20.80
CA LEU A 275 -15.55 -2.11 21.06
C LEU A 275 -14.13 -1.62 21.31
N PHE A 276 -13.74 -0.53 20.66
CA PHE A 276 -12.51 0.18 20.94
C PHE A 276 -12.84 1.32 21.89
N THR A 277 -12.38 1.27 23.14
CA THR A 277 -12.64 2.30 24.14
C THR A 277 -11.39 3.10 24.47
N ALA A 278 -11.50 4.42 24.52
CA ALA A 278 -10.46 5.31 25.04
C ALA A 278 -11.16 6.30 25.98
N GLY A 279 -10.83 6.25 27.27
CA GLY A 279 -11.32 7.23 28.25
C GLY A 279 -12.68 6.91 28.83
N GLY A 280 -13.05 5.63 28.80
CA GLY A 280 -14.41 5.20 29.09
C GLY A 280 -15.37 5.40 27.91
N ASP A 281 -14.99 6.15 26.88
CA ASP A 281 -15.77 6.33 25.67
C ASP A 281 -15.46 5.27 24.61
N VAL A 282 -16.49 4.78 23.92
CA VAL A 282 -16.32 3.95 22.73
C VAL A 282 -15.96 4.85 21.54
N LYS A 283 -14.81 4.59 20.91
CA LYS A 283 -14.32 5.31 19.73
C LYS A 283 -14.53 4.56 18.41
N GLY A 284 -14.95 3.29 18.48
CA GLY A 284 -15.26 2.50 17.28
C GLY A 284 -15.71 1.08 17.60
N THR A 285 -16.20 0.37 16.58
CA THR A 285 -16.57 -1.05 16.70
C THR A 285 -16.08 -1.88 15.52
N ARG A 286 -15.89 -3.18 15.74
CA ARG A 286 -15.57 -4.15 14.68
C ARG A 286 -16.35 -5.44 14.88
N TRP A 287 -16.97 -5.94 13.81
CA TRP A 287 -17.64 -7.23 13.78
C TRP A 287 -16.74 -8.29 13.14
N SER A 288 -16.72 -9.50 13.69
CA SER A 288 -15.91 -10.63 13.20
C SER A 288 -16.61 -11.96 13.46
N THR A 289 -16.38 -12.95 12.60
CA THR A 289 -16.77 -14.35 12.86
C THR A 289 -15.57 -15.11 13.44
N MET A 290 -15.80 -16.19 14.20
CA MET A 290 -14.75 -17.01 14.84
C MET A 290 -13.65 -17.56 13.90
N ARG A 291 -13.79 -17.47 12.57
CA ARG A 291 -12.74 -17.86 11.60
C ARG A 291 -11.74 -16.73 11.27
N ALA A 292 -11.94 -15.51 11.74
CA ALA A 292 -11.13 -14.35 11.37
C ALA A 292 -10.20 -13.84 12.49
N SER A 293 -9.61 -14.74 13.29
CA SER A 293 -8.77 -14.39 14.45
C SER A 293 -7.30 -14.09 14.13
N ARG A 294 -6.97 -13.59 12.94
CA ARG A 294 -5.62 -13.07 12.63
C ARG A 294 -5.71 -11.79 11.80
N CYS A 295 -5.77 -10.66 12.50
CA CYS A 295 -5.13 -9.40 12.07
C CYS A 295 -5.22 -8.41 13.24
N ILE A 296 -4.11 -8.29 13.97
CA ILE A 296 -3.81 -7.19 14.88
C ILE A 296 -2.74 -6.35 14.18
N CYS A 297 -3.15 -5.30 13.50
CA CYS A 297 -2.43 -4.05 13.33
C CYS A 297 -3.27 -3.12 12.45
N GLY A 298 -3.33 -1.85 12.85
CA GLY A 298 -4.04 -0.83 12.10
C GLY A 298 -3.36 -0.56 10.77
N THR A 299 -4.13 -0.68 9.70
CA THR A 299 -3.94 0.08 8.48
C THR A 299 -5.31 0.54 8.02
N SER A 300 -5.43 1.85 7.83
CA SER A 300 -6.47 2.50 7.05
C SER A 300 -6.36 2.00 5.61
N SER A 301 -7.00 0.87 5.32
CA SER A 301 -7.15 0.33 3.97
C SER A 301 -8.37 -0.58 3.99
N SER A 302 -9.53 -0.01 3.63
CA SER A 302 -10.68 -0.72 3.06
C SER A 302 -10.92 -2.14 3.61
N ALA A 303 -11.14 -2.27 4.92
CA ALA A 303 -11.80 -3.43 5.47
C ALA A 303 -13.29 -3.15 5.32
N GLY A 304 -13.94 -3.76 4.33
CA GLY A 304 -15.36 -3.63 4.08
C GLY A 304 -16.13 -3.73 5.38
N ILE A 305 -16.74 -2.61 5.76
CA ILE A 305 -17.88 -2.58 6.67
C ILE A 305 -18.90 -3.50 6.00
N ALA A 306 -19.10 -4.68 6.57
CA ALA A 306 -20.17 -5.55 6.13
C ALA A 306 -21.50 -4.89 6.53
N GLY A 307 -21.95 -3.94 5.72
CA GLY A 307 -23.36 -3.70 5.53
C GLY A 307 -23.95 -5.03 5.05
N VAL A 308 -24.54 -5.78 5.98
CA VAL A 308 -25.19 -7.04 5.65
C VAL A 308 -26.36 -6.70 4.72
N LYS A 309 -26.24 -7.11 3.45
CA LYS A 309 -27.34 -7.14 2.49
C LYS A 309 -28.51 -7.90 3.09
N ALA A 310 -29.70 -7.31 3.03
CA ALA A 310 -30.95 -7.98 3.36
C ALA A 310 -31.12 -9.21 2.44
N GLY A 311 -31.21 -10.39 3.05
CA GLY A 311 -31.63 -11.60 2.36
C GLY A 311 -33.15 -11.68 2.43
N ASP A 312 -33.80 -11.58 1.27
CA ASP A 312 -35.18 -12.00 1.10
C ASP A 312 -35.18 -13.53 1.00
N ALA A 313 -35.58 -14.20 2.09
CA ALA A 313 -35.71 -15.64 2.15
C ALA A 313 -37.19 -16.01 2.05
N ARG A 314 -37.62 -16.54 0.88
CA ARG A 314 -38.69 -17.54 0.75
C ARG A 314 -38.90 -17.94 -0.72
N ARG A 315 -38.41 -19.12 -1.10
CA ARG A 315 -39.26 -20.29 -1.43
C ARG A 315 -38.40 -21.49 -1.82
N SER A 316 -38.61 -22.55 -1.06
CA SER A 316 -38.31 -23.95 -1.33
C SER A 316 -38.93 -24.44 -2.64
N THR A 317 -38.17 -25.25 -3.40
CA THR A 317 -38.51 -26.61 -3.90
C THR A 317 -37.37 -27.02 -4.85
N CYS A 318 -36.49 -27.96 -4.49
CA CYS A 318 -36.59 -29.42 -4.64
C CYS A 318 -36.59 -29.91 -6.10
N CYS A 319 -35.53 -30.64 -6.48
CA CYS A 319 -35.41 -31.64 -7.56
C CYS A 319 -35.70 -31.14 -9.01
N SER A 320 -35.08 -31.58 -10.10
CA SER A 320 -34.23 -32.72 -10.49
C SER A 320 -33.80 -32.41 -11.94
N GLY A 321 -32.58 -32.72 -12.36
CA GLY A 321 -32.41 -33.79 -13.36
C GLY A 321 -32.28 -33.32 -14.82
N SER A 322 -31.08 -33.54 -15.36
CA SER A 322 -30.77 -34.07 -16.71
C SER A 322 -31.10 -33.28 -17.98
N SER A 323 -30.09 -33.29 -18.87
CA SER A 323 -30.13 -33.15 -20.35
C SER A 323 -30.54 -31.78 -20.90
N GLY A 324 -30.00 -31.24 -21.98
CA GLY A 324 -29.03 -31.71 -22.97
C GLY A 324 -28.78 -30.57 -23.97
N ARG A 325 -27.78 -30.78 -24.81
CA ARG A 325 -27.46 -30.07 -26.07
C ARG A 325 -28.64 -29.34 -26.73
N THR A 326 -28.39 -28.12 -27.19
CA THR A 326 -27.99 -27.80 -28.59
C THR A 326 -27.31 -26.45 -28.61
#